data_AF-A0A8K0CTG5-F1
#
_entry.id   AF-A0A8K0CTG5-F1
#
_cell.length_a   1.000
_cell.length_b   1.000
_cell.length_c   1.000
_cell.angle_alpha   90.00
_cell.angle_beta   90.00
_cell.angle_gamma   90.00
#
_symmetry.space_group_name_H-M   'P 1'
#
loop_
_entity.id
_entity.type
_entity.pdbx_description
1 polymer ?
#
loop_
_entity_poly.entity_id
_entity_poly.type
_entity_poly.pdbx_seq_one_letter_code
_entity_poly.pdbx_strand_id
1 'polypeptide(L)'
;MFPLDQTSWQGTMRVCINDEQKDWVDTGQDWTSRDERIMVVHLNIGSELLSLVIAYGPNKDEKTETKVEFYKALQRELDNAKGKIILLGDLNGRVGKWSDRAAWRKPFEQ
;
A
#
# COMPACT_ATOMS: atom_id res chain seq x y z
N MET A 1 -10.87 -36.01 1.79
CA MET A 1 -11.58 -35.06 2.65
C MET A 1 -10.67 -34.80 3.83
N PHE A 2 -9.90 -33.71 3.79
CA PHE A 2 -8.99 -33.32 4.86
C PHE A 2 -9.66 -32.22 5.70
N PRO A 3 -9.51 -32.24 7.04
CA PRO A 3 -10.20 -31.30 7.91
C PRO A 3 -9.56 -29.92 7.82
N LEU A 4 -10.40 -28.88 7.81
CA LEU A 4 -10.01 -27.48 7.96
C LEU A 4 -9.62 -27.24 9.42
N ASP A 5 -8.33 -27.13 9.71
CA ASP A 5 -7.87 -26.50 10.95
C ASP A 5 -7.93 -24.98 10.75
N GLN A 6 -8.51 -24.28 11.73
CA GLN A 6 -8.41 -22.83 11.81
C GLN A 6 -7.04 -22.47 12.41
N THR A 7 -5.97 -22.67 11.66
CA THR A 7 -4.68 -22.08 11.98
C THR A 7 -4.65 -20.65 11.42
N SER A 8 -4.37 -19.70 12.30
CA SER A 8 -4.09 -18.31 11.93
C SER A 8 -3.01 -18.30 10.86
N TRP A 9 -3.30 -17.69 9.70
CA TRP A 9 -2.32 -17.46 8.66
C TRP A 9 -1.26 -16.47 9.18
N GLN A 10 -0.21 -16.98 9.84
CA GLN A 10 1.02 -16.22 10.02
C GLN A 10 1.85 -16.37 8.75
N GLY A 11 1.39 -15.71 7.69
CA GLY A 11 2.18 -15.56 6.47
C GLY A 11 3.48 -14.84 6.82
N THR A 12 4.62 -15.51 6.65
CA THR A 12 5.93 -14.88 6.82
C THR A 12 6.21 -14.05 5.57
N MET A 13 6.15 -12.73 5.68
CA MET A 13 6.65 -11.86 4.62
C MET A 13 8.17 -12.00 4.54
N ARG A 14 8.66 -12.34 3.35
CA ARG A 14 10.10 -12.38 3.06
C ARG A 14 10.46 -11.19 2.19
N VAL A 15 11.26 -10.29 2.74
CA VAL A 15 11.98 -9.31 1.93
C VAL A 15 13.18 -10.05 1.33
N CYS A 16 13.12 -10.32 0.03
CA CYS A 16 14.23 -10.94 -0.69
C CYS A 16 15.23 -9.84 -1.07
N ILE A 17 16.40 -9.88 -0.44
CA ILE A 17 17.52 -8.98 -0.70
C ILE A 17 18.60 -9.83 -1.35
N ASN A 18 19.17 -9.38 -2.46
CA ASN A 18 20.26 -10.13 -3.09
C ASN A 18 21.51 -10.10 -2.19
N ASP A 19 22.43 -11.05 -2.39
CA ASP A 19 23.61 -11.18 -1.52
C ASP A 19 24.50 -9.92 -1.54
N GLU A 20 24.47 -9.13 -2.62
CA GLU A 20 25.19 -7.86 -2.75
C GLU A 20 24.63 -6.74 -1.86
N GLN A 21 23.33 -6.77 -1.56
CA GLN A 21 22.62 -5.73 -0.80
C GLN A 21 22.39 -6.12 0.66
N LYS A 22 22.74 -7.35 1.05
CA LYS A 22 22.48 -7.90 2.38
C LYS A 22 23.18 -7.13 3.50
N ASP A 23 24.35 -6.57 3.23
CA ASP A 23 25.11 -5.77 4.20
C ASP A 23 24.55 -4.35 4.39
N TRP A 24 23.67 -3.92 3.50
CA TRP A 24 23.11 -2.56 3.50
C TRP A 24 21.77 -2.48 4.20
N VAL A 25 21.07 -3.61 4.35
CA VAL A 25 19.71 -3.64 4.90
C VAL A 25 19.72 -4.41 6.21
N ASP A 26 19.57 -3.67 7.30
CA ASP A 26 19.30 -4.26 8.60
C ASP A 26 17.82 -4.63 8.65
N THR A 27 17.55 -5.93 8.55
CA THR A 27 16.20 -6.50 8.51
C THR A 27 15.60 -6.59 9.91
N GLY A 28 15.78 -5.60 10.79
CA GLY A 28 14.99 -5.46 12.00
C GLY A 28 13.52 -5.42 11.60
N GLN A 29 12.85 -6.58 11.61
CA GLN A 29 11.55 -6.77 10.96
C GLN A 29 10.46 -6.14 11.82
N ASP A 30 10.18 -4.87 11.59
CA ASP A 30 8.91 -4.29 12.02
C ASP A 30 8.04 -4.07 10.78
N TRP A 31 7.06 -4.96 10.65
CA TRP A 31 6.00 -4.83 9.66
C TRP A 31 4.65 -4.91 10.35
N THR A 32 3.71 -4.14 9.84
CA THR A 32 2.34 -4.12 10.36
C THR A 32 1.38 -4.20 9.18
N SER A 33 0.50 -5.19 9.23
CA SER A 33 -0.66 -5.24 8.35
C SER A 33 -1.79 -4.44 8.98
N ARG A 34 -2.32 -3.45 8.26
CA ARG A 34 -3.49 -2.69 8.72
C ARG A 34 -4.78 -3.48 8.47
N ASP A 35 -4.87 -4.08 7.29
CA ASP A 35 -5.97 -4.92 6.79
C ASP A 35 -5.47 -5.80 5.63
N GLU A 36 -6.37 -6.41 4.85
CA GLU A 36 -5.99 -7.22 3.69
C GLU A 36 -5.47 -6.41 2.48
N ARG A 37 -5.47 -5.07 2.55
CA ARG A 37 -5.14 -4.16 1.45
C ARG A 37 -3.93 -3.27 1.72
N ILE A 38 -3.58 -2.99 2.98
CA ILE A 38 -2.49 -2.08 3.34
C ILE A 38 -1.53 -2.75 4.31
N MET A 39 -0.25 -2.72 3.96
CA MET A 39 0.85 -3.20 4.77
C MET A 39 1.96 -2.14 4.82
N VAL A 40 2.53 -1.95 5.99
CA VAL A 40 3.65 -1.03 6.22
C VAL A 40 4.86 -1.84 6.65
N VAL A 41 6.01 -1.55 6.05
CA VAL A 41 7.30 -2.18 6.36
C VAL A 41 8.31 -1.10 6.63
N HIS A 42 9.01 -1.21 7.76
CA HIS A 42 10.13 -0.34 8.09
C HIS A 42 11.44 -1.09 7.87
N LEU A 43 12.33 -0.49 7.08
CA LEU A 43 13.66 -1.03 6.78
C LEU A 43 14.70 0.00 7.16
N ASN A 44 15.74 -0.43 7.88
CA ASN A 44 16.93 0.37 8.06
C ASN A 44 17.90 0.05 6.92
N ILE A 45 18.19 1.04 6.08
CA ILE A 45 19.18 0.94 5.01
C ILE A 45 20.38 1.81 5.37
N GLY A 46 21.48 1.19 5.79
CA GLY A 46 22.60 1.89 6.40
C GLY A 46 22.14 2.70 7.63
N SER A 47 22.24 4.03 7.55
CA SER A 47 21.77 4.97 8.59
C SER A 47 20.40 5.60 8.30
N GLU A 48 19.74 5.22 7.20
CA GLU A 48 18.45 5.79 6.79
C GLU A 48 17.30 4.83 7.10
N LEU A 49 16.20 5.39 7.60
CA LEU A 49 14.93 4.67 7.74
C LEU A 49 14.10 4.81 6.45
N LEU A 50 13.71 3.68 5.88
CA LEU A 50 12.83 3.56 4.73
C LEU A 50 11.50 2.93 5.18
N SER A 51 10.39 3.62 4.89
CA SER A 51 9.04 3.10 5.08
C SER A 51 8.45 2.70 3.73
N LEU A 52 8.17 1.42 3.56
CA LEU A 52 7.43 0.89 2.41
C LEU A 52 5.95 0.78 2.79
N VAL A 53 5.09 1.55 2.14
CA VAL A 53 3.64 1.41 2.24
C VAL A 53 3.18 0.65 1.01
N ILE A 54 2.84 -0.62 1.21
CA ILE A 54 2.39 -1.53 0.15
C ILE A 54 0.88 -1.57 0.18
N ALA A 55 0.24 -1.17 -0.92
CA ALA A 55 -1.20 -1.00 -0.99
C ALA A 55 -1.82 -1.73 -2.19
N TYR A 56 -2.97 -2.36 -1.96
CA TYR A 56 -3.84 -2.94 -2.97
C TYR A 56 -5.17 -2.19 -3.05
N GLY A 57 -5.26 -1.30 -4.05
CA GLY A 57 -6.37 -0.39 -4.25
C GLY A 57 -7.69 -1.09 -4.56
N PRO A 58 -8.83 -0.50 -4.19
CA PRO A 58 -10.15 -1.01 -4.51
C PRO A 58 -10.41 -1.04 -6.02
N ASN A 59 -11.15 -2.06 -6.46
CA ASN A 59 -11.59 -2.18 -7.85
C ASN A 59 -12.50 -1.01 -8.24
N LYS A 60 -12.61 -0.76 -9.54
CA LYS A 60 -13.49 0.30 -10.06
C LYS A 60 -14.94 0.14 -9.61
N ASP A 61 -15.42 -1.09 -9.55
CA ASP A 61 -16.84 -1.37 -9.28
C ASP A 61 -17.13 -1.48 -7.77
N GLU A 62 -16.11 -1.25 -6.93
CA GLU A 62 -16.32 -1.16 -5.48
C GLU A 62 -17.14 0.05 -5.08
N LYS A 63 -17.84 -0.11 -3.95
CA LYS A 63 -18.66 0.93 -3.34
C LYS A 63 -17.84 2.18 -3.06
N THR A 64 -18.46 3.36 -3.24
CA THR A 64 -17.82 4.65 -2.98
C THR A 64 -17.31 4.72 -1.54
N GLU A 65 -18.09 4.21 -0.59
CA GLU A 65 -17.74 4.18 0.84
C GLU A 65 -16.47 3.36 1.07
N THR A 66 -16.35 2.18 0.47
CA THR A 66 -15.15 1.33 0.55
C THR A 66 -13.92 2.06 0.03
N LYS A 67 -14.05 2.81 -1.07
CA LYS A 67 -12.94 3.60 -1.62
C LYS A 67 -12.53 4.72 -0.70
N VAL A 68 -13.50 5.47 -0.16
CA VAL A 68 -13.24 6.57 0.77
C VAL A 68 -12.53 6.05 2.02
N GLU A 69 -13.00 4.95 2.61
CA GLU A 69 -12.37 4.37 3.79
C GLU A 69 -10.97 3.83 3.49
N PHE A 70 -10.75 3.19 2.34
CA PHE A 70 -9.42 2.79 1.89
C PHE A 70 -8.46 3.99 1.80
N TYR A 71 -8.86 5.07 1.12
CA TYR A 71 -7.97 6.22 0.95
C TYR A 71 -7.71 6.98 2.26
N LYS A 72 -8.68 7.02 3.19
CA LYS A 72 -8.45 7.54 4.55
C LYS A 72 -7.45 6.69 5.32
N ALA A 73 -7.59 5.36 5.27
CA ALA A 73 -6.66 4.44 5.92
C ALA A 73 -5.24 4.59 5.32
N LEU A 74 -5.14 4.64 3.99
CA LEU A 74 -3.86 4.84 3.30
C LEU A 74 -3.21 6.17 3.68
N GLN A 75 -3.97 7.27 3.70
CA GLN A 75 -3.45 8.57 4.11
C GLN A 75 -2.90 8.52 5.54
N ARG A 76 -3.64 7.87 6.46
CA ARG A 76 -3.18 7.71 7.85
C ARG A 76 -1.86 6.95 7.94
N GLU A 77 -1.68 5.87 7.19
CA GLU A 77 -0.41 5.13 7.19
C GLU A 77 0.75 5.94 6.59
N LEU A 78 0.47 6.73 5.54
CA LEU A 78 1.47 7.66 4.98
C LEU A 78 1.86 8.77 5.97
N ASP A 79 0.90 9.32 6.71
CA ASP A 79 1.14 10.37 7.72
C ASP A 79 1.95 9.83 8.91
N ASN A 80 1.77 8.55 9.26
CA ASN A 80 2.49 7.89 10.36
C ASN A 80 3.86 7.33 9.95
N ALA A 81 4.08 7.12 8.64
CA ALA A 81 5.32 6.59 8.11
C ALA A 81 6.49 7.55 8.37
N LYS A 82 7.67 6.99 8.62
CA LYS A 82 8.86 7.73 9.03
C LYS A 82 9.98 7.60 8.00
N GLY A 83 10.86 8.60 7.96
CA GLY A 83 11.99 8.61 7.04
C GLY A 83 11.55 8.77 5.59
N LYS A 84 12.22 8.08 4.66
CA LYS A 84 11.84 8.08 3.25
C LYS A 84 10.64 7.16 3.05
N ILE A 85 9.62 7.64 2.35
CA ILE A 85 8.38 6.87 2.12
C ILE A 85 8.34 6.44 0.66
N ILE A 86 8.14 5.14 0.44
CA ILE A 86 7.80 4.59 -0.88
C ILE A 86 6.40 3.99 -0.78
N LEU A 87 5.47 4.56 -1.56
CA LEU A 87 4.17 3.95 -1.81
C LEU A 87 4.27 3.07 -3.05
N LEU A 88 3.92 1.80 -2.93
CA LEU A 88 3.95 0.84 -4.03
C LEU A 88 2.80 -0.17 -3.94
N GLY A 89 2.62 -0.94 -5.01
CA GLY A 89 1.56 -1.93 -5.13
C GLY A 89 0.60 -1.61 -6.27
N ASP A 90 -0.48 -2.37 -6.36
CA ASP A 90 -1.51 -2.17 -7.38
C ASP A 90 -2.63 -1.31 -6.81
N LEU A 91 -2.56 -0.01 -7.09
CA LEU A 91 -3.57 0.95 -6.65
C LEU A 91 -4.87 0.92 -7.49
N ASN A 92 -4.95 0.07 -8.52
CA ASN A 92 -6.07 0.03 -9.46
C ASN A 92 -6.40 1.42 -10.09
N GLY A 93 -5.39 2.30 -10.16
CA GLY A 93 -5.51 3.63 -10.71
C GLY A 93 -5.73 3.58 -12.22
N ARG A 94 -6.83 4.14 -12.70
CA ARG A 94 -7.06 4.35 -14.13
C ARG A 94 -6.78 5.79 -14.51
N VAL A 95 -6.03 5.98 -15.58
CA VAL A 95 -5.94 7.28 -16.25
C VAL A 95 -7.28 7.48 -16.99
N GLY A 96 -8.00 8.56 -16.68
CA GLY A 96 -9.32 8.82 -17.26
C GLY A 96 -9.33 8.71 -18.79
N LYS A 97 -10.47 8.35 -19.38
CA LYS A 97 -10.62 8.33 -20.85
C LYS A 97 -10.68 9.78 -21.36
N TRP A 98 -10.26 10.02 -22.60
CA TRP A 98 -10.38 11.35 -23.24
C TRP A 98 -11.80 11.93 -23.14
N SER A 99 -12.83 11.08 -23.20
CA SER A 99 -14.25 11.43 -23.02
C SER A 99 -14.57 12.05 -21.65
N ASP A 100 -13.80 11.74 -20.61
CA ASP A 100 -14.07 12.21 -19.25
C ASP A 100 -13.67 13.68 -19.09
N ARG A 101 -12.85 14.25 -19.99
CA ARG A 101 -12.47 15.68 -19.98
C ARG A 101 -13.64 16.62 -20.20
N ALA A 102 -14.68 16.17 -20.89
CA ALA A 102 -15.87 16.99 -21.16
C ALA A 102 -16.65 17.30 -19.87
N ALA A 103 -16.57 16.44 -18.84
CA ALA A 103 -17.21 16.66 -17.55
C ALA A 103 -16.50 17.72 -16.67
N TRP A 104 -15.19 17.92 -16.87
CA TRP A 104 -14.37 18.89 -16.13
C TRP A 104 -14.39 20.30 -16.75
N ARG A 105 -14.95 20.45 -17.95
CA ARG A 105 -15.21 21.74 -18.61
C ARG A 105 -16.69 22.13 -18.47
N LYS A 106 -17.19 22.28 -17.25
CA LYS A 106 -18.32 23.19 -17.08
C LYS A 106 -17.74 24.60 -16.94
N PRO A 107 -17.98 25.52 -17.90
CA PRO A 107 -17.68 26.92 -17.64
C PRO A 107 -18.46 27.34 -16.40
N PHE A 108 -17.82 28.08 -15.50
CA PHE A 108 -18.54 28.79 -14.45
C PHE A 108 -19.57 29.68 -15.15
N GLU A 109 -20.85 29.32 -15.07
CA GLU A 109 -21.94 30.24 -15.39
C GLU A 109 -21.91 31.33 -14.31
N GLN A 110 -21.76 32.58 -14.75
CA GLN A 110 -21.81 33.79 -13.93
C GLN A 110 -23.26 34.16 -13.63
#